data_AF-A0A6B1E3K5-F1
#
_entry.id   AF-A0A6B1E3K5-F1
#
_cell.length_a   1.000
_cell.length_b   1.000
_cell.length_c   1.000
_cell.angle_alpha   90.00
_cell.angle_beta   90.00
_cell.angle_gamma   90.00
#
_symmetry.space_group_name_H-M   'P 1'
#
loop_
_entity.id
_entity.type
_entity.pdbx_description
1 polymer ?
#
loop_
_entity_poly.entity_id
_entity_poly.type
_entity_poly.pdbx_seq_one_letter_code
_entity_poly.pdbx_strand_id
1 'polypeptide(L)'
;MYVTDIWDDIRELTSGYYAGDEALRNDDGQRFHKQQAPLALLLRIILSSTLPGDLVFDPFAGTGTTLVVARQLNRRGLGVEIDPDNAACIRERLRETRPADDIRRYFEHYQYTENLPEIWAGDNVDEQENVLHLPLFRVPVS
;
A
#
# COMPACT_ATOMS: atom_id res chain seq x y z
N MET A 1 16.02 11.86 -7.36
CA MET A 1 14.83 12.31 -6.60
C MET A 1 15.28 13.42 -5.65
N TYR A 2 14.86 14.66 -5.87
CA TYR A 2 15.12 15.75 -4.90
C TYR A 2 14.08 15.61 -3.78
N VAL A 3 14.49 15.07 -2.63
CA VAL A 3 13.63 14.95 -1.45
C VAL A 3 14.14 15.97 -0.45
N THR A 4 13.33 16.98 -0.13
CA THR A 4 13.62 17.91 0.96
C THR A 4 13.44 17.21 2.31
N ASP A 5 14.17 17.66 3.32
CA ASP A 5 14.05 17.21 4.72
C ASP A 5 12.75 17.72 5.39
N ILE A 6 12.07 18.68 4.77
CA ILE A 6 10.72 19.13 5.15
C ILE A 6 9.67 18.43 4.29
N TRP A 7 8.69 17.80 4.95
CA TRP A 7 7.58 17.08 4.32
C TRP A 7 6.28 17.87 4.49
N ASP A 8 5.97 18.74 3.54
CA ASP A 8 4.72 19.51 3.50
C ASP A 8 3.63 18.85 2.64
N ASP A 9 3.98 17.79 1.89
CA ASP A 9 3.11 17.09 0.95
C ASP A 9 2.33 15.91 1.55
N ILE A 10 2.64 15.50 2.79
CA ILE A 10 1.96 14.41 3.52
C ILE A 10 1.14 14.99 4.68
N ARG A 11 -0.10 15.38 4.40
CA ARG A 11 -0.96 16.16 5.32
C ARG A 11 -1.53 15.32 6.48
N GLU A 12 -1.63 14.02 6.27
CA GLU A 12 -2.27 13.07 7.17
C GLU A 12 -1.43 12.76 8.42
N LEU A 13 -0.13 13.08 8.40
CA LEU A 13 0.74 13.00 9.58
C LEU A 13 0.52 14.17 10.56
N THR A 14 0.03 15.31 10.07
CA THR A 14 0.02 16.58 10.82
C THR A 14 -1.38 17.05 11.23
N SER A 15 -2.45 16.47 10.69
CA SER A 15 -3.81 16.97 10.93
C SER A 15 -4.84 15.87 11.22
N GLY A 16 -5.10 15.62 12.50
CA GLY A 16 -6.09 14.64 12.95
C GLY A 16 -7.52 14.88 12.42
N TYR A 17 -7.86 16.12 12.07
CA TYR A 17 -9.19 16.58 11.66
C TYR A 17 -9.40 16.76 10.14
N TYR A 18 -8.35 16.91 9.33
CA TYR A 18 -8.44 17.16 7.88
C TYR A 18 -8.06 15.94 7.03
N ALA A 19 -8.12 14.73 7.59
CA ALA A 19 -7.94 13.54 6.77
C ALA A 19 -9.09 13.47 5.77
N GLY A 20 -8.74 13.64 4.50
CA GLY A 20 -9.65 13.46 3.37
C GLY A 20 -10.12 12.02 3.26
N ASP A 21 -10.58 11.65 2.08
CA ASP A 21 -11.26 10.37 1.84
C ASP A 21 -10.35 9.13 1.97
N GLU A 22 -9.05 9.32 2.21
CA GLU A 22 -8.08 8.23 2.37
C GLU A 22 -8.32 7.40 3.64
N ALA A 23 -8.65 8.07 4.75
CA ALA A 23 -8.88 7.42 6.03
C ALA A 23 -10.10 6.51 5.94
N LEU A 24 -9.90 5.21 6.15
CA LEU A 24 -10.99 4.25 6.26
C LEU A 24 -11.90 4.64 7.42
N ARG A 25 -13.21 4.60 7.17
CA ARG A 25 -14.24 4.89 8.16
C ARG A 25 -15.23 3.73 8.25
N ASN A 26 -15.73 3.48 9.46
CA ASN A 26 -16.85 2.57 9.67
C ASN A 26 -18.17 3.26 9.30
N ASP A 27 -19.28 2.52 9.40
CA ASP A 27 -20.63 3.02 9.10
C ASP A 27 -21.03 4.21 9.99
N ASP A 28 -20.47 4.29 11.20
CA ASP A 28 -20.67 5.41 12.13
C ASP A 28 -19.83 6.66 11.78
N GLY A 29 -19.06 6.61 10.69
CA GLY A 29 -18.19 7.70 10.22
C GLY A 29 -16.90 7.89 11.03
N GLN A 30 -16.65 7.04 12.02
CA GLN A 30 -15.42 7.03 12.81
C GLN A 30 -14.30 6.33 12.03
N ARG A 31 -13.03 6.66 12.35
CA ARG A 31 -11.90 5.97 11.73
C ARG A 31 -11.93 4.48 12.05
N PHE A 32 -11.85 3.66 11.01
CA PHE A 32 -11.75 2.20 11.13
C PHE A 32 -10.45 1.82 11.85
N HIS A 33 -9.33 2.47 11.51
CA HIS A 33 -8.04 2.23 12.14
C HIS A 33 -7.40 3.55 12.59
N LYS A 34 -6.96 3.59 13.86
CA LYS A 34 -6.41 4.81 14.47
C LYS A 34 -5.11 5.27 13.81
N GLN A 35 -4.27 4.34 13.38
CA GLN A 35 -2.92 4.58 12.86
C GLN A 35 -2.78 4.07 11.42
N GLN A 36 -3.80 4.25 10.58
CA GLN A 36 -3.64 3.98 9.14
C GLN A 36 -2.54 4.89 8.59
N ALA A 37 -1.52 4.29 7.99
CA ALA A 37 -0.42 5.02 7.39
C ALA A 37 -0.87 5.69 6.07
N PRO A 38 -0.39 6.92 5.77
CA PRO A 38 -0.73 7.61 4.53
C PRO A 38 -0.12 6.96 3.28
N LEU A 39 -0.82 6.94 2.17
CA LEU A 39 -0.34 6.41 0.88
C LEU A 39 0.93 7.10 0.42
N ALA A 40 0.96 8.45 0.49
CA ALA A 40 2.10 9.24 0.06
C ALA A 40 3.40 8.85 0.81
N LEU A 41 3.28 8.50 2.10
CA LEU A 41 4.41 8.05 2.91
C LEU A 41 4.95 6.70 2.42
N LEU A 42 4.07 5.71 2.25
CA LEU A 42 4.48 4.37 1.81
C LEU A 42 4.96 4.38 0.35
N LEU A 43 4.35 5.20 -0.50
CA LEU A 43 4.78 5.43 -1.88
C LEU A 43 6.22 5.91 -1.91
N ARG A 44 6.56 6.94 -1.13
CA ARG A 44 7.92 7.47 -1.06
C ARG A 44 8.94 6.41 -0.62
N ILE A 45 8.61 5.66 0.44
CA ILE A 45 9.50 4.62 0.99
C ILE A 45 9.72 3.51 -0.03
N ILE A 46 8.64 2.96 -0.61
CA ILE A 46 8.73 1.83 -1.55
C ILE A 46 9.43 2.25 -2.84
N LEU A 47 9.07 3.40 -3.41
CA LEU A 47 9.65 3.89 -4.67
C LEU A 47 11.15 4.19 -4.54
N SER A 48 11.60 4.66 -3.38
CA SER A 48 13.03 4.96 -3.13
C SER A 48 13.88 3.75 -2.76
N SER A 49 13.26 2.63 -2.37
CA SER A 49 13.97 1.49 -1.78
C SER A 49 13.81 0.17 -2.56
N THR A 50 13.03 0.16 -3.64
CA THR A 50 12.71 -1.07 -4.40
C THR A 50 12.58 -0.82 -5.89
N LEU A 51 12.74 -1.88 -6.69
CA LEU A 51 12.45 -1.93 -8.12
C LEU A 51 11.18 -2.74 -8.42
N PRO A 52 10.55 -2.58 -9.59
CA PRO A 52 9.44 -3.43 -10.00
C PRO A 52 9.78 -4.93 -9.86
N GLY A 53 8.85 -5.72 -9.34
CA GLY A 53 9.02 -7.17 -9.08
C GLY A 53 9.60 -7.53 -7.70
N ASP A 54 10.23 -6.58 -7.00
CA ASP A 54 10.75 -6.79 -5.65
C ASP A 54 9.65 -7.16 -4.65
N LEU A 55 10.05 -7.87 -3.58
CA LEU A 55 9.17 -8.22 -2.47
C LEU A 55 9.24 -7.15 -1.37
N VAL A 56 8.10 -6.53 -1.06
CA VAL A 56 7.90 -5.64 0.08
C VAL A 56 7.23 -6.43 1.20
N PHE A 57 7.93 -6.58 2.32
CA PHE A 57 7.42 -7.29 3.50
C PHE A 57 7.02 -6.32 4.61
N ASP A 58 5.79 -6.48 5.12
CA ASP A 58 5.25 -5.71 6.25
C ASP A 58 4.75 -6.65 7.37
N PRO A 59 5.49 -6.80 8.48
CA PRO A 59 5.07 -7.68 9.57
C PRO A 59 3.92 -7.11 10.42
N PHE A 60 3.51 -5.86 10.21
CA PHE A 60 2.45 -5.18 10.94
C PHE A 60 1.54 -4.42 9.97
N ALA A 61 0.89 -5.18 9.07
CA ALA A 61 0.25 -4.62 7.89
C ALA A 61 -0.90 -3.65 8.21
N GLY A 62 -1.55 -3.75 9.37
CA GLY A 62 -2.66 -2.89 9.77
C GLY A 62 -3.77 -2.94 8.74
N THR A 63 -4.12 -1.81 8.14
CA THR A 63 -5.11 -1.76 7.05
C THR A 63 -4.53 -1.99 5.65
N GLY A 64 -3.23 -2.32 5.54
CA GLY A 64 -2.59 -2.78 4.30
C GLY A 64 -2.08 -1.71 3.36
N THR A 65 -1.87 -0.47 3.81
CA THR A 65 -1.37 0.61 2.95
C THR A 65 -0.09 0.21 2.21
N THR A 66 0.85 -0.46 2.89
CA THR A 66 2.08 -0.98 2.28
C THR A 66 1.80 -1.91 1.09
N LEU A 67 0.85 -2.84 1.24
CA LEU A 67 0.50 -3.82 0.20
C LEU A 67 -0.23 -3.17 -0.97
N VAL A 68 -1.13 -2.23 -0.68
CA VAL A 68 -1.89 -1.48 -1.69
C VAL A 68 -0.95 -0.65 -2.56
N VAL A 69 0.02 0.04 -1.95
CA VAL A 69 1.02 0.82 -2.68
C VAL A 69 1.98 -0.10 -3.44
N ALA A 70 2.48 -1.16 -2.82
CA ALA A 70 3.36 -2.13 -3.48
C ALA A 70 2.71 -2.71 -4.74
N ARG A 71 1.44 -3.12 -4.66
CA ARG A 71 0.69 -3.64 -5.80
C ARG A 71 0.58 -2.63 -6.95
N GLN A 72 0.24 -1.38 -6.64
CA GLN A 72 0.11 -0.33 -7.66
C GLN A 72 1.45 0.05 -8.31
N LEU A 73 2.55 -0.09 -7.59
CA LEU A 73 3.91 0.06 -8.12
C LEU A 73 4.44 -1.22 -8.76
N ASN A 74 3.64 -2.27 -9.00
CA ASN A 74 4.12 -3.53 -9.57
C ASN A 74 5.23 -4.20 -8.73
N ARG A 75 5.14 -4.10 -7.40
CA ARG A 75 5.93 -4.88 -6.43
C ARG A 75 5.06 -5.99 -5.86
N ARG A 76 5.69 -7.08 -5.43
CA ARG A 76 5.02 -8.13 -4.66
C ARG A 76 4.91 -7.67 -3.21
N GLY A 77 3.72 -7.76 -2.63
CA GLY A 77 3.49 -7.45 -1.21
C GLY A 77 3.31 -8.72 -0.39
N LEU A 78 3.94 -8.80 0.77
CA LEU A 78 3.65 -9.80 1.80
C LEU A 78 3.40 -9.08 3.12
N GLY A 79 2.21 -9.28 3.70
CA GLY A 79 1.82 -8.66 4.96
C GLY A 79 1.40 -9.68 6.00
N VAL A 80 1.70 -9.40 7.27
CA VAL A 80 1.16 -10.13 8.42
C VAL A 80 0.28 -9.19 9.24
N GLU A 81 -0.91 -9.65 9.56
CA GLU A 81 -1.88 -8.93 10.40
C GLU A 81 -2.59 -9.95 11.30
N ILE A 82 -2.67 -9.63 12.59
CA ILE A 82 -3.24 -10.53 13.61
C ILE A 82 -4.74 -10.30 13.77
N ASP A 83 -5.20 -9.07 13.56
CA ASP A 83 -6.59 -8.69 13.68
C ASP A 83 -7.38 -9.13 12.43
N PRO A 84 -8.43 -9.96 12.59
CA PRO A 84 -9.17 -10.50 11.45
C PRO A 84 -9.94 -9.44 10.67
N ASP A 85 -10.39 -8.36 11.30
CA ASP A 85 -11.14 -7.28 10.66
C ASP A 85 -10.21 -6.42 9.79
N ASN A 86 -9.01 -6.12 10.31
CA ASN A 86 -7.96 -5.50 9.52
C ASN A 86 -7.55 -6.39 8.34
N ALA A 87 -7.38 -7.70 8.55
CA ALA A 87 -7.07 -8.64 7.47
C ALA A 87 -8.19 -8.71 6.42
N ALA A 88 -9.46 -8.62 6.81
CA ALA A 88 -10.58 -8.51 5.88
C ALA A 88 -10.53 -7.21 5.08
N CYS A 89 -10.27 -6.08 5.74
CA CYS A 89 -10.08 -4.77 5.11
C CYS A 89 -8.96 -4.79 4.06
N ILE A 90 -7.81 -5.42 4.38
CA ILE A 90 -6.70 -5.59 3.43
C ILE A 90 -7.17 -6.31 2.16
N ARG A 91 -7.89 -7.44 2.31
CA ARG A 91 -8.38 -8.22 1.17
C ARG A 91 -9.33 -7.43 0.29
N GLU A 92 -10.23 -6.66 0.91
CA GLU A 92 -11.16 -5.77 0.21
C GLU A 92 -10.41 -4.72 -0.62
N ARG A 93 -9.46 -3.99 0.01
CA ARG A 93 -8.66 -2.96 -0.64
C ARG A 93 -7.78 -3.48 -1.79
N LEU A 94 -7.32 -4.73 -1.70
CA LEU A 94 -6.53 -5.36 -2.75
C LEU A 94 -7.38 -5.91 -3.90
N ARG A 95 -8.65 -6.23 -3.64
CA ARG A 95 -9.62 -6.65 -4.65
C ARG A 95 -10.11 -5.46 -5.47
N GLU A 96 -10.46 -4.36 -4.81
CA GLU A 96 -11.00 -3.17 -5.44
C GLU A 96 -10.28 -1.91 -4.94
N THR A 97 -9.57 -1.25 -5.85
CA THR A 97 -8.88 0.00 -5.54
C THR A 97 -9.90 1.14 -5.41
N ARG A 98 -10.05 1.67 -4.20
CA ARG A 98 -10.86 2.87 -3.94
C ARG A 98 -10.26 4.07 -4.69
N PRO A 99 -11.05 5.05 -5.15
CA PRO A 99 -10.52 6.30 -5.69
C PRO A 99 -9.58 7.02 -4.72
N ALA A 100 -9.76 6.85 -3.40
CA ALA A 100 -8.88 7.39 -2.37
C ALA A 100 -7.58 6.60 -2.16
N ASP A 101 -7.48 5.37 -2.70
CA ASP A 101 -6.28 4.52 -2.66
C ASP A 101 -5.37 4.66 -3.90
N ASP A 102 -5.83 5.35 -4.93
CA ASP A 102 -5.10 5.51 -6.20
C ASP A 102 -3.84 6.38 -6.03
N ILE A 103 -2.66 5.81 -6.23
CA ILE A 103 -1.38 6.53 -6.08
C ILE A 103 -1.03 7.41 -7.29
N ARG A 104 -1.74 7.29 -8.43
CA ARG A 104 -1.45 8.08 -9.65
C ARG A 104 -1.58 9.57 -9.42
N ARG A 105 -2.39 9.98 -8.44
CA ARG A 105 -2.50 11.40 -8.01
C ARG A 105 -1.17 12.02 -7.59
N TYR A 106 -0.21 11.19 -7.17
CA TYR A 106 1.11 11.64 -6.71
C TYR A 106 2.16 11.61 -7.83
N PHE A 107 1.84 11.12 -9.04
CA PHE A 107 2.82 10.93 -10.12
C PHE A 107 3.58 12.21 -10.46
N GLU A 108 2.87 13.34 -10.56
CA GLU A 108 3.46 14.65 -10.88
C GLU A 108 4.50 15.09 -9.83
N HIS A 109 4.37 14.67 -8.57
CA HIS A 109 5.35 15.00 -7.53
C HIS A 109 6.72 14.34 -7.80
N TYR A 110 6.73 13.23 -8.53
CA TYR A 110 7.94 12.47 -8.82
C TYR A 110 8.47 12.70 -10.23
N GLN A 111 7.87 13.58 -11.04
CA GLN A 111 8.18 13.80 -12.46
C GLN A 111 9.67 14.06 -12.78
N TYR A 112 10.43 14.58 -11.82
CA TYR A 112 11.87 14.82 -11.94
C TYR A 112 12.75 13.64 -11.52
N THR A 113 12.16 12.47 -11.28
CA THR A 113 12.88 11.24 -10.97
C THR A 113 13.37 10.61 -12.26
N GLU A 114 14.67 10.32 -12.33
CA GLU A 114 15.26 9.61 -13.46
C GLU A 114 14.58 8.24 -13.64
N ASN A 115 14.29 7.89 -14.88
CA ASN A 115 13.61 6.64 -15.25
C ASN A 115 12.27 6.41 -14.53
N LEU A 116 11.57 7.49 -14.11
CA LEU A 116 10.28 7.39 -13.42
C LEU A 116 9.30 6.42 -14.10
N PRO A 117 9.09 6.46 -15.44
CA PRO A 117 8.15 5.54 -16.07
C PRO A 117 8.53 4.07 -15.85
N GLU A 118 9.82 3.73 -15.86
CA GLU A 118 10.29 2.35 -15.68
C GLU A 118 10.13 1.88 -14.23
N ILE A 119 10.45 2.75 -13.26
CA ILE A 119 10.35 2.42 -11.84
C ILE A 119 8.93 2.54 -11.30
N TRP A 120 8.04 3.26 -11.99
CA TRP A 120 6.63 3.42 -11.62
C TRP A 120 5.73 2.43 -12.35
N ALA A 121 6.08 2.01 -13.58
CA ALA A 121 5.21 1.30 -14.54
C ALA A 121 4.27 0.29 -13.87
N GLY A 122 3.02 0.71 -13.76
CA GLY A 122 1.84 -0.04 -13.39
C GLY A 122 0.92 -0.31 -14.58
N ASP A 123 1.47 -0.36 -15.80
CA ASP A 123 0.72 -0.79 -16.98
C ASP A 123 1.06 -2.26 -17.28
N ASN A 124 0.07 -3.12 -17.05
CA ASN A 124 0.06 -4.60 -17.14
C ASN A 124 0.42 -5.35 -15.85
N VAL A 125 -0.57 -5.55 -14.98
CA VAL A 125 -0.85 -6.91 -14.50
C VAL A 125 -2.35 -7.11 -14.64
N ASP A 126 -2.70 -7.63 -15.82
CA ASP A 126 -4.00 -8.24 -16.08
C ASP A 126 -4.29 -9.31 -15.01
N GLU A 127 -5.58 -9.54 -14.80
CA GLU A 127 -6.14 -10.40 -13.78
C GLU A 127 -5.56 -11.83 -13.79
N GLN A 128 -5.56 -12.49 -12.62
CA GLN A 128 -5.29 -13.92 -12.40
C GLN A 128 -3.81 -14.33 -12.31
N GLU A 129 -3.25 -14.23 -11.09
CA GLU A 129 -2.42 -15.26 -10.43
C GLU A 129 -1.70 -14.62 -9.25
N ASN A 130 -2.25 -14.75 -8.04
CA ASN A 130 -1.49 -14.73 -6.77
C ASN A 130 -2.40 -15.01 -5.56
N VAL A 131 -3.28 -16.00 -5.67
CA VAL A 131 -3.69 -16.76 -4.47
C VAL A 131 -2.74 -17.94 -4.39
N LEU A 132 -1.57 -17.71 -3.81
CA LEU A 132 -0.68 -18.81 -3.43
C LEU A 132 -1.37 -19.59 -2.31
N HIS A 133 -2.10 -20.65 -2.67
CA HIS A 133 -2.37 -21.76 -1.76
C HIS A 133 -1.05 -22.47 -1.49
N LEU A 134 -0.24 -21.92 -0.59
CA LEU A 134 0.91 -22.64 -0.05
C LEU A 134 0.39 -23.72 0.90
N PRO A 135 0.70 -25.01 0.69
CA PRO A 135 0.43 -26.04 1.67
C PRO A 135 1.43 -25.88 2.82
N LEU A 136 1.05 -25.13 3.85
CA LEU A 136 1.77 -25.10 5.11
C LEU A 136 1.42 -26.38 5.90
N PHE A 137 2.46 -27.19 6.15
CA PHE A 137 2.50 -28.39 6.98
C PHE A 137 1.79 -29.65 6.43
N ARG A 138 2.55 -30.51 5.73
CA ARG A 138 2.31 -31.96 5.79
C ARG A 138 3.10 -32.53 6.97
N VAL A 139 2.37 -33.01 7.98
CA VAL A 139 2.92 -33.94 8.98
C VAL A 139 3.22 -35.25 8.24
N PRO A 140 4.41 -35.85 8.38
CA PRO A 140 4.68 -37.14 7.76
C PRO A 140 3.86 -38.20 8.50
N VAL A 141 2.94 -38.85 7.79
CA VAL A 141 2.36 -40.12 8.24
C VAL A 141 3.34 -41.23 7.88
N SER A 142 3.76 -41.95 8.92
CA SER A 142 4.59 -43.17 8.90
C SER A 142 3.98 -44.28 8.07
#